data_AF-A0AA41Q7D6-F1
#
_entry.id   AF-A0AA41Q7D6-F1
#
_cell.length_a   1.000
_cell.length_b   1.000
_cell.length_c   1.000
_cell.angle_alpha   90.00
_cell.angle_beta   90.00
_cell.angle_gamma   90.00
#
_symmetry.space_group_name_H-M   'P 1'
#
loop_
_entity.id
_entity.type
_entity.pdbx_description
1 polymer ?
#
loop_
_entity_poly.entity_id
_entity_poly.type
_entity_poly.pdbx_seq_one_letter_code
_entity_poly.pdbx_strand_id
1 'polypeptide(L)'
;MAAARKAAPASTAALVLASAGIAVTAPAARAATITVNYTCTVPVIGATAASVQITLDAPTTTPKVGDTLAVSWKTQPVAALASPLPFAADTIKPSGSIGLSGAQSGSVAMSGPRANPAYTPNTPFPVGDMAGSVELTAAGTVNIAPGNFSLDVLYNGNSIVIPCTAAGPVTGLTLTVAAAPRATLSLAPTHGPAGAATTVTGSGYTPGAAVTVAGYVGAARSGDAAVTATADASGAFAVPYTVADPATDTITASEPSGLKASRPYTVDPVVDPGDAATTIGQPVRPGQLTLISDPEAAVTLPQVTLNGRDNTSSGDLVPVRVQDFRGGTLGWSLTGTVTDFVGTELGEKIPAGNLAWTPACAARPGSNSPSQVKSGPAGALSSTDARTLCNQAVSPDGKVTGGDFDAKAGLALVVPAYQKADDYYATLTLTLA
;
A
#
# COMPACT_ATOMS: atom_id res chain seq x y z
N MET A 1 52.21 -2.00 -58.07
CA MET A 1 51.09 -1.14 -57.62
C MET A 1 50.16 -1.99 -56.78
N ALA A 2 49.72 -1.44 -55.63
CA ALA A 2 48.76 -1.96 -54.65
C ALA A 2 49.20 -3.19 -53.82
N ALA A 3 48.91 -3.33 -52.53
CA ALA A 3 48.63 -2.42 -51.42
C ALA A 3 48.61 -3.34 -50.17
N ALA A 4 49.29 -2.96 -49.09
CA ALA A 4 49.34 -3.72 -47.86
C ALA A 4 47.96 -3.79 -47.18
N ARG A 5 47.44 -5.00 -46.92
CA ARG A 5 46.26 -5.21 -46.08
C ARG A 5 46.68 -5.30 -44.62
N LYS A 6 46.52 -4.20 -43.88
CA LYS A 6 46.52 -4.21 -42.41
C LYS A 6 45.12 -4.58 -41.91
N ALA A 7 45.07 -5.57 -41.03
CA ALA A 7 43.89 -5.93 -40.26
C ALA A 7 43.59 -4.83 -39.23
N ALA A 8 42.32 -4.44 -39.11
CA ALA A 8 41.80 -3.60 -38.04
C ALA A 8 40.74 -4.41 -37.26
N PRO A 9 40.75 -4.35 -35.91
CA PRO A 9 39.81 -5.10 -35.08
C PRO A 9 38.42 -4.46 -35.12
N ALA A 10 37.40 -5.32 -35.12
CA ALA A 10 36.00 -4.94 -35.00
C ALA A 10 35.73 -4.37 -33.59
N SER A 11 35.45 -3.07 -33.51
CA SER A 11 34.90 -2.44 -32.32
C SER A 11 33.42 -2.79 -32.21
N THR A 12 33.09 -3.64 -31.24
CA THR A 12 31.72 -3.94 -30.83
C THR A 12 31.11 -2.69 -30.18
N ALA A 13 30.20 -2.03 -30.87
CA ALA A 13 29.42 -0.92 -30.31
C ALA A 13 28.48 -1.47 -29.22
N ALA A 14 28.73 -1.08 -27.97
CA ALA A 14 27.83 -1.34 -26.86
C ALA A 14 26.53 -0.54 -27.06
N LEU A 15 25.44 -1.24 -27.27
CA LEU A 15 24.10 -0.69 -27.35
C LEU A 15 23.67 -0.25 -25.93
N VAL A 16 23.86 1.03 -25.62
CA VAL A 16 23.33 1.65 -24.40
C VAL A 16 21.81 1.80 -24.59
N LEU A 17 21.05 0.88 -24.00
CA LEU A 17 19.60 1.05 -23.80
C LEU A 17 19.40 2.17 -22.78
N ALA A 18 19.31 3.41 -23.26
CA ALA A 18 18.76 4.51 -22.48
C ALA A 18 17.26 4.26 -22.32
N SER A 19 16.87 3.66 -21.20
CA SER A 19 15.48 3.68 -20.75
C SER A 19 15.15 5.13 -20.39
N ALA A 20 14.54 5.84 -21.34
CA ALA A 20 13.85 7.09 -21.09
C ALA A 20 12.69 6.78 -20.12
N GLY A 21 12.96 6.90 -18.82
CA GLY A 21 11.93 6.93 -17.80
C GLY A 21 11.05 8.13 -18.08
N ILE A 22 9.84 7.89 -18.59
CA ILE A 22 8.80 8.89 -18.67
C ILE A 22 8.47 9.24 -17.22
N ALA A 23 9.06 10.32 -16.72
CA ALA A 23 8.63 10.93 -15.48
C ALA A 23 7.22 11.47 -15.74
N VAL A 24 6.21 10.66 -15.42
CA VAL A 24 4.84 11.15 -15.23
C VAL A 24 4.91 12.03 -14.00
N THR A 25 5.16 13.33 -14.19
CA THR A 25 4.99 14.33 -13.15
C THR A 25 3.48 14.44 -12.94
N ALA A 26 2.92 13.57 -12.10
CA ALA A 26 1.58 13.74 -11.60
C ALA A 26 1.51 15.13 -10.95
N PRO A 27 0.53 15.98 -11.30
CA PRO A 27 0.42 17.31 -10.72
C PRO A 27 0.24 17.13 -9.21
N ALA A 28 1.12 17.74 -8.41
CA ALA A 28 0.92 17.83 -6.97
C ALA A 28 -0.40 18.59 -6.75
N ALA A 29 -1.46 17.87 -6.37
CA ALA A 29 -2.77 18.46 -6.15
C ALA A 29 -2.69 19.46 -4.99
N ARG A 30 -2.77 20.74 -5.37
CA ARG A 30 -2.86 21.91 -4.51
C ARG A 30 -4.28 22.03 -3.98
N ALA A 31 -4.42 22.59 -2.78
CA ALA A 31 -5.65 22.82 -2.05
C ALA A 31 -6.95 22.77 -2.89
N ALA A 32 -7.89 21.90 -2.52
CA ALA A 32 -9.18 21.76 -3.19
C ALA A 32 -10.24 22.61 -2.47
N THR A 33 -10.81 23.59 -3.16
CA THR A 33 -12.00 24.31 -2.70
C THR A 33 -13.23 23.65 -3.28
N ILE A 34 -14.12 23.15 -2.43
CA ILE A 34 -15.34 22.45 -2.82
C ILE A 34 -16.54 23.03 -2.07
N THR A 35 -17.71 23.03 -2.70
CA THR A 35 -18.97 23.39 -2.05
C THR A 35 -19.73 22.13 -1.74
N VAL A 36 -20.10 21.95 -0.48
CA VAL A 36 -20.82 20.78 0.00
C VAL A 36 -22.16 21.21 0.57
N ASN A 37 -23.22 20.52 0.15
CA ASN A 37 -24.56 20.75 0.66
C ASN A 37 -24.78 19.90 1.91
N TYR A 38 -25.14 20.55 3.00
CA TYR A 38 -25.43 19.96 4.30
C TYR A 38 -26.88 20.19 4.70
N THR A 39 -27.37 19.30 5.55
CA THR A 39 -28.58 19.50 6.34
C THR A 39 -28.17 19.61 7.80
N CYS A 40 -28.30 20.81 8.38
CA CYS A 40 -27.98 21.08 9.77
C CYS A 40 -29.25 21.10 10.62
N THR A 41 -29.27 20.34 11.72
CA THR A 41 -30.43 20.28 12.61
C THR A 41 -30.21 21.23 13.79
N VAL A 42 -30.82 22.40 13.71
CA VAL A 42 -30.76 23.37 14.81
C VAL A 42 -31.95 23.09 15.74
N PRO A 43 -31.74 22.86 17.05
CA PRO A 43 -32.80 22.35 17.95
C PRO A 43 -34.12 23.15 17.99
N VAL A 44 -34.10 24.44 17.65
CA VAL A 44 -35.27 25.33 17.73
C VAL A 44 -35.97 25.53 16.38
N ILE A 45 -35.22 25.50 15.27
CA ILE A 45 -35.74 25.78 13.92
C ILE A 45 -35.89 24.51 13.06
N GLY A 46 -35.31 23.38 13.50
CA GLY A 46 -35.34 22.12 12.77
C GLY A 46 -34.24 22.01 11.71
N ALA A 47 -34.47 21.11 10.75
CA ALA A 47 -33.52 20.81 9.68
C ALA A 47 -33.42 21.98 8.69
N THR A 48 -32.21 22.49 8.50
CA THR A 48 -31.90 23.64 7.64
C THR A 48 -30.88 23.23 6.60
N ALA A 49 -31.17 23.45 5.32
CA ALA A 49 -30.22 23.21 4.24
C ALA A 49 -29.17 24.33 4.20
N ALA A 50 -27.90 23.96 4.12
CA ALA A 50 -26.77 24.88 4.15
C ALA A 50 -25.69 24.45 3.15
N SER A 51 -25.31 25.34 2.23
CA SER A 51 -24.16 25.13 1.36
C SER A 51 -22.91 25.69 2.04
N VAL A 52 -21.92 24.84 2.28
CA VAL A 52 -20.67 25.20 2.96
C VAL A 52 -19.52 25.07 1.97
N GLN A 53 -18.81 26.16 1.75
CA GLN A 53 -17.56 26.15 0.99
C GLN A 53 -16.41 25.71 1.90
N ILE A 54 -15.73 24.65 1.49
CA ILE A 54 -14.67 23.99 2.23
C ILE A 54 -13.40 24.05 1.41
N THR A 55 -12.30 24.55 1.99
CA THR A 55 -10.97 24.39 1.40
C THR A 55 -10.20 23.33 2.18
N LEU A 56 -9.84 22.25 1.50
CA LEU A 56 -8.92 21.22 2.00
C LEU A 56 -7.52 21.53 1.50
N ASP A 57 -6.55 21.67 2.40
CA ASP A 57 -5.15 21.89 2.06
C ASP A 57 -4.28 20.69 2.45
N ALA A 58 -3.30 20.38 1.62
CA ALA A 58 -2.37 19.26 1.74
C ALA A 58 -0.92 19.75 1.43
N PRO A 59 0.12 19.08 1.97
CA PRO A 59 1.50 19.56 1.89
C PRO A 59 2.02 19.65 0.46
N THR A 60 3.00 20.53 0.25
CA THR A 60 3.56 20.88 -1.06
C THR A 60 4.47 19.82 -1.68
N THR A 61 4.84 18.79 -0.92
CA THR A 61 5.67 17.66 -1.35
C THR A 61 4.82 16.40 -1.47
N THR A 62 5.06 15.58 -2.50
CA THR A 62 4.41 14.27 -2.63
C THR A 62 4.68 13.44 -1.37
N PRO A 63 3.65 13.09 -0.58
CA PRO A 63 3.86 12.35 0.64
C PRO A 63 4.13 10.89 0.34
N LYS A 64 4.80 10.20 1.27
CA LYS A 64 5.12 8.78 1.19
C LYS A 64 4.49 8.00 2.33
N VAL A 65 4.43 6.68 2.18
CA VAL A 65 4.07 5.78 3.28
C VAL A 65 4.98 6.04 4.49
N GLY A 66 4.36 6.21 5.66
CA GLY A 66 5.00 6.61 6.92
C GLY A 66 4.94 8.10 7.22
N ASP A 67 4.52 8.95 6.28
CA ASP A 67 4.33 10.38 6.54
C ASP A 67 3.02 10.64 7.29
N THR A 68 3.05 11.64 8.19
CA THR A 68 1.84 12.21 8.81
C THR A 68 1.36 13.41 8.00
N LEU A 69 0.22 13.25 7.36
CA LEU A 69 -0.47 14.27 6.59
C LEU A 69 -1.30 15.17 7.52
N ALA A 70 -0.98 16.46 7.57
CA ALA A 70 -1.86 17.46 8.16
C ALA A 70 -2.91 17.90 7.13
N VAL A 71 -4.18 17.86 7.51
CA VAL A 71 -5.30 18.31 6.69
C VAL A 71 -5.95 19.52 7.37
N SER A 72 -6.03 20.64 6.65
CA SER A 72 -6.78 21.80 7.11
C SER A 72 -8.14 21.85 6.42
N TRP A 73 -9.20 22.09 7.19
CA TRP A 73 -10.55 22.32 6.71
C TRP A 73 -10.91 23.77 7.02
N LYS A 74 -10.86 24.61 5.98
CA LYS A 74 -11.23 26.02 6.08
C LYS A 74 -12.66 26.22 5.64
N THR A 75 -13.42 27.00 6.41
CA THR A 75 -14.83 27.28 6.12
C THR A 75 -15.08 28.77 5.97
N GLN A 76 -16.14 29.14 5.25
CA GLN A 76 -16.65 30.50 5.22
C GLN A 76 -17.94 30.62 6.04
N PRO A 77 -18.27 31.83 6.54
CA PRO A 77 -19.55 32.07 7.21
C PRO A 77 -20.75 31.71 6.33
N VAL A 78 -21.77 31.08 6.92
CA VAL A 78 -22.91 30.50 6.18
C VAL A 78 -24.19 31.27 6.49
N ALA A 79 -24.74 31.94 5.48
CA ALA A 79 -25.95 32.76 5.62
C ALA A 79 -27.19 31.94 6.01
N ALA A 80 -27.31 30.71 5.50
CA ALA A 80 -28.46 29.84 5.79
C ALA A 80 -28.56 29.43 7.27
N LEU A 81 -27.47 29.52 8.03
CA LEU A 81 -27.41 29.19 9.46
C LEU A 81 -27.51 30.43 10.36
N ALA A 82 -27.89 31.59 9.80
CA ALA A 82 -28.00 32.83 10.56
C ALA A 82 -28.97 32.66 11.75
N SER A 83 -28.48 32.99 12.94
CA SER A 83 -29.24 33.00 14.20
C SER A 83 -29.74 34.42 14.53
N PRO A 84 -30.97 34.57 15.05
CA PRO A 84 -31.47 35.84 15.57
C PRO A 84 -30.93 36.18 16.96
N LEU A 85 -30.27 35.23 17.64
CA LEU A 85 -29.69 35.44 18.96
C LEU A 85 -28.21 35.88 18.85
N PRO A 86 -27.75 36.82 19.70
CA PRO A 86 -26.34 37.17 19.77
C PRO A 86 -25.55 36.07 20.49
N PHE A 87 -24.29 35.88 20.09
CA PHE A 87 -23.34 35.01 20.81
C PHE A 87 -22.09 35.80 21.15
N ALA A 88 -21.52 35.55 22.33
CA ALA A 88 -20.25 36.15 22.71
C ALA A 88 -19.10 35.60 21.86
N ALA A 89 -17.95 36.28 21.89
CA ALA A 89 -16.73 35.74 21.33
C ALA A 89 -16.37 34.40 22.00
N ASP A 90 -15.66 33.55 21.27
CA ASP A 90 -15.14 32.26 21.76
C ASP A 90 -16.20 31.34 22.36
N THR A 91 -17.38 31.31 21.75
CA THR A 91 -18.51 30.45 22.13
C THR A 91 -18.79 29.32 21.15
N ILE A 92 -18.21 29.32 19.94
CA ILE A 92 -18.47 28.33 18.89
C ILE A 92 -17.25 27.43 18.70
N LYS A 93 -17.45 26.12 18.79
CA LYS A 93 -16.41 25.10 18.57
C LYS A 93 -16.85 24.12 17.49
N PRO A 94 -16.16 24.07 16.33
CA PRO A 94 -16.44 23.10 15.29
C PRO A 94 -15.72 21.77 15.53
N SER A 95 -16.38 20.68 15.18
CA SER A 95 -15.80 19.34 15.07
C SER A 95 -16.38 18.61 13.86
N GLY A 96 -15.66 17.64 13.31
CA GLY A 96 -16.16 16.89 12.16
C GLY A 96 -15.30 15.70 11.80
N SER A 97 -15.52 15.14 10.62
CA SER A 97 -14.70 14.05 10.09
C SER A 97 -14.44 14.21 8.60
N ILE A 98 -13.28 13.73 8.15
CA ILE A 98 -12.99 13.49 6.74
C ILE A 98 -12.92 11.97 6.49
N GLY A 99 -13.52 11.51 5.40
CA GLY A 99 -13.42 10.13 4.94
C GLY A 99 -12.25 9.95 3.99
N LEU A 100 -11.58 8.80 4.10
CA LEU A 100 -10.52 8.35 3.20
C LEU A 100 -11.00 7.14 2.38
N SER A 101 -10.65 7.10 1.10
CA SER A 101 -10.91 5.96 0.22
C SER A 101 -9.82 5.79 -0.85
N GLY A 102 -9.81 4.66 -1.55
CA GLY A 102 -8.77 4.29 -2.52
C GLY A 102 -7.71 3.38 -1.87
N ALA A 103 -6.43 3.73 -2.04
CA ALA A 103 -5.30 2.94 -1.52
C ALA A 103 -5.29 2.82 0.02
N GLN A 104 -5.86 3.80 0.71
CA GLN A 104 -6.08 3.81 2.15
C GLN A 104 -7.53 4.21 2.44
N SER A 105 -8.18 3.51 3.35
CA SER A 105 -9.56 3.79 3.77
C SER A 105 -9.63 4.10 5.27
N GLY A 106 -10.64 4.87 5.67
CA GLY A 106 -10.85 5.23 7.07
C GLY A 106 -11.58 6.55 7.26
N SER A 107 -11.65 7.00 8.52
CA SER A 107 -12.22 8.29 8.91
C SER A 107 -11.26 8.99 9.84
N VAL A 108 -11.01 10.27 9.60
CA VAL A 108 -10.11 11.11 10.40
C VAL A 108 -10.94 12.15 11.10
N ALA A 109 -10.80 12.23 12.43
CA ALA A 109 -11.47 13.24 13.22
C ALA A 109 -10.84 14.62 12.99
N MET A 110 -11.70 15.62 12.84
CA MET A 110 -11.34 17.02 12.65
C MET A 110 -11.81 17.81 13.87
N SER A 111 -10.97 18.73 14.35
CA SER A 111 -11.32 19.60 15.47
C SER A 111 -10.83 21.02 15.22
N GLY A 112 -11.66 22.00 15.55
CA GLY A 112 -11.28 23.40 15.60
C GLY A 112 -11.17 23.92 17.04
N PRO A 113 -10.50 25.06 17.24
CA PRO A 113 -10.55 25.77 18.51
C PRO A 113 -11.96 26.30 18.77
N ARG A 114 -12.30 26.53 20.05
CA ARG A 114 -13.48 27.34 20.38
C ARG A 114 -13.12 28.81 20.17
N ALA A 115 -13.40 29.33 18.98
CA ALA A 115 -12.98 30.65 18.58
C ALA A 115 -13.98 31.23 17.56
N ASN A 116 -14.49 32.41 17.85
CA ASN A 116 -15.30 33.22 16.95
C ASN A 116 -15.30 34.67 17.45
N PRO A 117 -15.42 35.67 16.56
CA PRO A 117 -15.75 37.02 16.99
C PRO A 117 -17.15 37.05 17.62
N ALA A 118 -17.46 38.11 18.39
CA ALA A 118 -18.82 38.33 18.88
C ALA A 118 -19.81 38.31 17.70
N TYR A 119 -20.80 37.44 17.78
CA TYR A 119 -21.72 37.20 16.67
C TYR A 119 -22.85 38.21 16.68
N THR A 120 -23.03 38.88 15.55
CA THR A 120 -24.13 39.83 15.34
C THR A 120 -25.37 39.09 14.85
N PRO A 121 -26.55 39.28 15.47
CA PRO A 121 -27.79 38.67 15.02
C PRO A 121 -28.06 38.81 13.53
N ASN A 122 -28.60 37.74 12.93
CA ASN A 122 -28.99 37.65 11.51
C ASN A 122 -27.85 37.88 10.50
N THR A 123 -26.59 37.72 10.91
CA THR A 123 -25.43 37.72 10.00
C THR A 123 -25.03 36.28 9.63
N PRO A 124 -24.26 36.07 8.54
CA PRO A 124 -23.76 34.74 8.20
C PRO A 124 -23.04 34.07 9.38
N PHE A 125 -23.42 32.82 9.68
CA PHE A 125 -22.96 32.11 10.87
C PHE A 125 -21.51 31.64 10.72
N PRO A 126 -20.60 31.96 11.67
CA PRO A 126 -19.21 31.53 11.60
C PRO A 126 -19.08 30.06 12.02
N VAL A 127 -18.84 29.17 11.05
CA VAL A 127 -18.64 27.73 11.28
C VAL A 127 -17.29 27.49 11.96
N GLY A 128 -16.25 28.19 11.53
CA GLY A 128 -14.88 28.07 12.07
C GLY A 128 -14.06 27.00 11.35
N ASP A 129 -12.75 27.10 11.49
CA ASP A 129 -11.79 26.20 10.84
C ASP A 129 -11.53 24.96 11.70
N MET A 130 -11.26 23.84 11.06
CA MET A 130 -10.85 22.60 11.72
C MET A 130 -9.53 22.09 11.15
N ALA A 131 -8.81 21.31 11.95
CA ALA A 131 -7.63 20.58 11.50
C ALA A 131 -7.69 19.13 11.98
N GLY A 132 -7.01 18.26 11.25
CA GLY A 132 -6.79 16.86 11.62
C GLY A 132 -5.46 16.39 11.04
N SER A 133 -5.00 15.24 11.54
CA SER A 133 -3.80 14.59 11.04
C SER A 133 -4.08 13.12 10.73
N VAL A 134 -3.45 12.60 9.69
CA VAL A 134 -3.55 11.19 9.32
C VAL A 134 -2.20 10.63 8.90
N GLU A 135 -1.86 9.47 9.44
CA GLU A 135 -0.71 8.70 8.99
C GLU A 135 -1.04 7.98 7.69
N LEU A 136 -0.14 8.07 6.72
CA LEU A 136 -0.27 7.41 5.43
C LEU A 136 0.40 6.04 5.48
N THR A 137 -0.39 4.97 5.34
CA THR A 137 0.07 3.59 5.55
C THR A 137 0.11 2.77 4.26
N ALA A 138 -0.50 3.26 3.18
CA ALA A 138 -0.52 2.59 1.89
C ALA A 138 -0.12 3.53 0.74
N ALA A 139 0.68 3.00 -0.19
CA ALA A 139 1.06 3.72 -1.41
C ALA A 139 -0.06 3.64 -2.45
N GLY A 140 -0.19 4.67 -3.26
CA GLY A 140 -1.21 4.78 -4.31
C GLY A 140 -2.12 5.99 -4.12
N THR A 141 -3.25 5.97 -4.82
CA THR A 141 -4.20 7.10 -4.85
C THR A 141 -5.12 7.05 -3.64
N VAL A 142 -5.11 8.10 -2.82
CA VAL A 142 -5.99 8.29 -1.66
C VAL A 142 -6.92 9.47 -1.93
N ASN A 143 -8.23 9.24 -1.83
CA ASN A 143 -9.26 10.27 -1.92
C ASN A 143 -9.67 10.70 -0.52
N ILE A 144 -9.79 12.00 -0.32
CA ILE A 144 -10.14 12.65 0.94
C ILE A 144 -11.45 13.40 0.72
N ALA A 145 -12.50 13.03 1.44
CA ALA A 145 -13.82 13.65 1.31
C ALA A 145 -14.27 14.24 2.65
N PRO A 146 -14.80 15.48 2.69
CA PRO A 146 -15.49 16.00 3.86
C PRO A 146 -16.65 15.09 4.26
N GLY A 147 -16.74 14.77 5.55
CA GLY A 147 -17.84 14.05 6.16
C GLY A 147 -18.79 15.00 6.89
N ASN A 148 -19.46 14.46 7.90
CA ASN A 148 -20.35 15.21 8.77
C ASN A 148 -19.55 16.10 9.71
N PHE A 149 -20.16 17.21 10.11
CA PHE A 149 -19.58 18.10 11.12
C PHE A 149 -20.64 18.50 12.15
N SER A 150 -20.19 19.09 13.24
CA SER A 150 -21.00 19.54 14.35
C SER A 150 -20.47 20.86 14.88
N LEU A 151 -21.39 21.72 15.29
CA LEU A 151 -21.09 22.99 15.95
C LEU A 151 -21.58 22.92 17.38
N ASP A 152 -20.65 23.06 18.32
CA ASP A 152 -20.98 23.21 19.74
C ASP A 152 -20.96 24.70 20.08
N VAL A 153 -22.15 25.25 20.31
CA VAL A 153 -22.39 26.67 20.61
C VAL A 153 -22.73 26.83 22.09
N LEU A 154 -21.94 27.63 22.81
CA LEU A 154 -22.24 28.00 24.19
C LEU A 154 -23.16 29.22 24.23
N TYR A 155 -24.32 29.05 24.87
CA TYR A 155 -25.28 30.14 25.07
C TYR A 155 -25.84 30.11 26.50
N ASN A 156 -25.68 31.22 27.23
CA ASN A 156 -26.10 31.36 28.63
C ASN A 156 -25.63 30.21 29.54
N GLY A 157 -24.41 29.71 29.33
CA GLY A 157 -23.83 28.61 30.11
C GLY A 157 -24.24 27.20 29.67
N ASN A 158 -25.12 27.06 28.67
CA ASN A 158 -25.54 25.77 28.12
C ASN A 158 -24.87 25.50 26.75
N SER A 159 -24.55 24.23 26.49
CA SER A 159 -24.04 23.78 25.20
C SER A 159 -25.20 23.36 24.28
N ILE A 160 -25.20 23.91 23.08
CA ILE A 160 -26.16 23.59 22.01
C ILE A 160 -25.36 22.98 20.87
N VAL A 161 -25.61 21.69 20.60
CA VAL A 161 -24.95 20.95 19.53
C VAL A 161 -25.80 20.99 18.28
N ILE A 162 -25.24 21.48 17.18
CA ILE A 162 -25.89 21.56 15.86
C ILE A 162 -25.18 20.56 14.94
N PRO A 163 -25.71 19.33 14.78
CA PRO A 163 -25.17 18.37 13.83
C PRO A 163 -25.52 18.78 12.40
N CYS A 164 -24.56 18.64 11.49
CA CYS A 164 -24.68 18.89 10.06
C CYS A 164 -24.27 17.66 9.26
N THR A 165 -25.22 17.12 8.49
CA THR A 165 -25.05 15.90 7.71
C THR A 165 -24.93 16.22 6.22
N ALA A 166 -23.94 15.67 5.53
CA ALA A 166 -23.76 15.88 4.09
C ALA A 166 -24.93 15.25 3.30
N ALA A 167 -25.43 15.95 2.28
CA ALA A 167 -26.61 15.53 1.50
C ALA A 167 -26.34 14.41 0.49
N GLY A 168 -25.09 13.95 0.34
CA GLY A 168 -24.71 12.91 -0.61
C GLY A 168 -23.19 12.67 -0.63
N PRO A 169 -22.70 11.77 -1.49
CA PRO A 169 -21.28 11.49 -1.63
C PRO A 169 -20.53 12.76 -2.08
N VAL A 170 -19.50 13.13 -1.33
CA VAL A 170 -18.69 14.32 -1.58
C VAL A 170 -17.42 13.91 -2.29
N THR A 171 -17.10 14.57 -3.41
CA THR A 171 -15.78 14.46 -4.05
C THR A 171 -14.89 15.56 -3.49
N GLY A 172 -13.88 15.19 -2.71
CA GLY A 172 -12.94 16.14 -2.15
C GLY A 172 -11.60 16.16 -2.88
N LEU A 173 -10.52 16.02 -2.13
CA LEU A 173 -9.14 16.09 -2.63
C LEU A 173 -8.61 14.69 -2.96
N THR A 174 -7.91 14.54 -4.08
CA THR A 174 -7.18 13.32 -4.42
C THR A 174 -5.69 13.53 -4.23
N LEU A 175 -5.04 12.58 -3.55
CA LEU A 175 -3.62 12.59 -3.23
C LEU A 175 -2.96 11.33 -3.77
N THR A 176 -1.76 11.45 -4.33
CA THR A 176 -0.92 10.28 -4.67
C THR A 176 0.14 10.11 -3.58
N VAL A 177 0.12 8.96 -2.92
CA VAL A 177 1.08 8.57 -1.87
C VAL A 177 2.16 7.69 -2.49
N ALA A 178 3.42 8.09 -2.38
CA ALA A 178 4.56 7.30 -2.85
C ALA A 178 4.85 6.13 -1.88
N ALA A 179 5.44 5.06 -2.41
CA ALA A 179 5.99 4.01 -1.56
C ALA A 179 7.13 4.57 -0.68
N ALA A 180 7.31 4.00 0.51
CA ALA A 180 8.46 4.32 1.35
C ALA A 180 9.76 3.98 0.59
N PRO A 181 10.80 4.83 0.70
CA PRO A 181 12.09 4.55 0.07
C PRO A 181 12.66 3.24 0.61
N ARG A 182 13.18 2.41 -0.30
CA ARG A 182 13.92 1.19 0.03
C ARG A 182 15.34 1.30 -0.50
N ALA A 183 16.30 1.36 0.40
CA ALA A 183 17.70 1.24 0.05
C ALA A 183 18.00 -0.16 -0.50
N THR A 184 18.84 -0.23 -1.52
CA THR A 184 19.41 -1.47 -2.05
C THR A 184 20.92 -1.37 -2.12
N LEU A 185 21.58 -2.53 -2.14
CA LEU A 185 23.03 -2.62 -2.15
C LEU A 185 23.47 -3.75 -3.11
N SER A 186 24.64 -3.62 -3.71
CA SER A 186 25.32 -4.64 -4.50
C SER A 186 26.82 -4.57 -4.24
N LEU A 187 27.48 -5.72 -4.31
CA LEU A 187 28.92 -5.88 -4.08
C LEU A 187 29.55 -6.52 -5.31
N ALA A 188 30.71 -6.01 -5.73
CA ALA A 188 31.47 -6.59 -6.82
C ALA A 188 32.99 -6.43 -6.56
N PRO A 189 33.72 -7.54 -6.28
CA PRO A 189 33.25 -8.92 -6.08
C PRO A 189 32.49 -9.12 -4.75
N THR A 190 31.77 -10.24 -4.59
CA THR A 190 31.06 -10.61 -3.34
C THR A 190 31.91 -11.44 -2.37
N HIS A 191 33.15 -11.75 -2.75
CA HIS A 191 34.12 -12.48 -1.94
C HIS A 191 35.55 -12.07 -2.32
N GLY A 192 36.51 -12.42 -1.48
CA GLY A 192 37.93 -12.27 -1.76
C GLY A 192 38.78 -12.49 -0.50
N PRO A 193 40.11 -12.56 -0.63
CA PRO A 193 40.99 -12.73 0.52
C PRO A 193 40.94 -11.52 1.45
N ALA A 194 41.35 -11.70 2.70
CA ALA A 194 41.50 -10.58 3.63
C ALA A 194 42.42 -9.50 3.04
N GLY A 195 41.98 -8.25 3.10
CA GLY A 195 42.61 -7.09 2.48
C GLY A 195 42.13 -6.80 1.04
N ALA A 196 41.28 -7.64 0.45
CA ALA A 196 40.70 -7.37 -0.86
C ALA A 196 39.68 -6.21 -0.80
N ALA A 197 39.59 -5.47 -1.90
CA ALA A 197 38.59 -4.44 -2.08
C ALA A 197 37.38 -4.96 -2.85
N THR A 198 36.19 -4.52 -2.45
CA THR A 198 34.94 -4.69 -3.19
C THR A 198 34.33 -3.32 -3.51
N THR A 199 33.73 -3.19 -4.70
CA THR A 199 32.95 -2.00 -5.03
C THR A 199 31.56 -2.15 -4.45
N VAL A 200 31.21 -1.25 -3.54
CA VAL A 200 29.89 -1.18 -2.91
C VAL A 200 29.05 -0.18 -3.68
N THR A 201 27.96 -0.66 -4.29
CA THR A 201 27.02 0.17 -5.06
C THR A 201 25.66 0.16 -4.38
N GLY A 202 25.10 1.33 -4.09
CA GLY A 202 23.79 1.46 -3.48
C GLY A 202 22.86 2.37 -4.26
N SER A 203 21.56 2.18 -4.08
CA SER A 203 20.50 3.03 -4.65
C SER A 203 19.30 3.12 -3.70
N GLY A 204 18.43 4.11 -3.89
CA GLY A 204 17.26 4.34 -3.03
C GLY A 204 17.58 5.02 -1.70
N TYR A 205 18.74 5.68 -1.61
CA TYR A 205 19.14 6.54 -0.50
C TYR A 205 18.61 7.96 -0.70
N THR A 206 18.62 8.78 0.35
CA THR A 206 18.19 10.17 0.25
C THR A 206 19.20 10.95 -0.59
N PRO A 207 18.79 11.66 -1.66
CA PRO A 207 19.71 12.47 -2.46
C PRO A 207 20.54 13.44 -1.61
N GLY A 208 21.85 13.42 -1.77
CA GLY A 208 22.80 14.23 -0.98
C GLY A 208 23.13 13.71 0.42
N ALA A 209 22.55 12.58 0.84
CA ALA A 209 22.86 12.01 2.15
C ALA A 209 24.26 11.38 2.22
N ALA A 210 24.88 11.50 3.39
CA ALA A 210 26.12 10.80 3.71
C ALA A 210 25.81 9.34 4.10
N VAL A 211 26.17 8.41 3.22
CA VAL A 211 25.99 6.97 3.40
C VAL A 211 27.27 6.36 3.98
N THR A 212 27.18 5.76 5.16
CA THR A 212 28.28 5.04 5.80
C THR A 212 28.23 3.56 5.43
N VAL A 213 29.30 3.06 4.83
CA VAL A 213 29.53 1.66 4.50
C VAL A 213 30.45 1.02 5.53
N ALA A 214 30.08 -0.16 6.02
CA ALA A 214 30.89 -0.89 6.98
C ALA A 214 30.62 -2.40 7.01
N GLY A 215 31.62 -3.14 7.49
CA GLY A 215 31.62 -4.57 7.71
C GLY A 215 31.04 -4.94 9.08
N TYR A 216 30.45 -6.13 9.13
CA TYR A 216 29.78 -6.70 10.29
C TYR A 216 30.12 -8.19 10.41
N VAL A 217 30.10 -8.67 11.66
CA VAL A 217 30.13 -10.07 12.07
C VAL A 217 28.83 -10.32 12.83
N GLY A 218 27.86 -10.95 12.17
CA GLY A 218 26.47 -10.95 12.63
C GLY A 218 25.94 -9.53 12.84
N ALA A 219 25.56 -9.19 14.08
CA ALA A 219 25.04 -7.86 14.41
C ALA A 219 26.12 -6.85 14.85
N ALA A 220 27.35 -7.30 15.14
CA ALA A 220 28.45 -6.46 15.61
C ALA A 220 29.27 -5.91 14.44
N ARG A 221 29.89 -4.73 14.61
CA ARG A 221 30.86 -4.21 13.64
C ARG A 221 32.08 -5.13 13.59
N SER A 222 32.59 -5.39 12.39
CA SER A 222 33.90 -6.00 12.21
C SER A 222 35.01 -4.99 12.54
N GLY A 223 36.27 -5.45 12.52
CA GLY A 223 37.46 -4.61 12.62
C GLY A 223 37.75 -3.76 11.38
N ASP A 224 36.91 -3.82 10.34
CA ASP A 224 37.09 -3.05 9.13
C ASP A 224 36.80 -1.56 9.34
N ALA A 225 37.62 -0.71 8.73
CA ALA A 225 37.39 0.73 8.75
C ALA A 225 36.16 1.10 7.90
N ALA A 226 35.24 1.86 8.50
CA ALA A 226 34.08 2.36 7.77
C ALA A 226 34.47 3.43 6.72
N VAL A 227 33.75 3.46 5.60
CA VAL A 227 33.94 4.45 4.53
C VAL A 227 32.63 5.21 4.32
N THR A 228 32.71 6.50 4.01
CA THR A 228 31.52 7.31 3.70
C THR A 228 31.49 7.68 2.22
N ALA A 229 30.31 7.59 1.62
CA ALA A 229 29.99 8.10 0.29
C ALA A 229 28.83 9.08 0.37
N THR A 230 28.68 9.97 -0.61
CA THR A 230 27.50 10.84 -0.72
C THR A 230 26.59 10.30 -1.81
N ALA A 231 25.31 10.13 -1.50
CA ALA A 231 24.32 9.75 -2.50
C ALA A 231 24.10 10.90 -3.51
N ASP A 232 24.08 10.58 -4.80
CA ASP A 232 23.86 11.55 -5.87
C ASP A 232 22.39 12.02 -5.94
N ALA A 233 22.06 12.84 -6.94
CA ALA A 233 20.70 13.37 -7.13
C ALA A 233 19.63 12.27 -7.35
N SER A 234 20.04 11.07 -7.77
CA SER A 234 19.17 9.91 -7.94
C SER A 234 19.11 9.01 -6.69
N GLY A 235 19.83 9.36 -5.63
CA GLY A 235 19.94 8.54 -4.42
C GLY A 235 20.87 7.34 -4.58
N ALA A 236 21.80 7.38 -5.54
CA ALA A 236 22.77 6.32 -5.80
C ALA A 236 24.17 6.69 -5.30
N PHE A 237 24.98 5.69 -4.96
CA PHE A 237 26.41 5.88 -4.67
C PHE A 237 27.22 4.65 -5.11
N ALA A 238 28.52 4.86 -5.31
CA ALA A 238 29.49 3.80 -5.52
C ALA A 238 30.78 4.14 -4.78
N VAL A 239 31.30 3.20 -3.97
CA VAL A 239 32.55 3.42 -3.22
C VAL A 239 33.33 2.11 -3.09
N PRO A 240 34.66 2.11 -3.26
CA PRO A 240 35.48 0.96 -2.91
C PRO A 240 35.50 0.77 -1.38
N TYR A 241 35.41 -0.48 -0.94
CA TYR A 241 35.45 -0.86 0.46
C TYR A 241 36.42 -2.03 0.64
N THR A 242 37.40 -1.87 1.51
CA THR A 242 38.41 -2.91 1.80
C THR A 242 37.94 -3.76 2.98
N VAL A 243 37.93 -5.07 2.80
CA VAL A 243 37.57 -6.03 3.86
C VAL A 243 38.85 -6.67 4.39
N ALA A 244 39.36 -6.17 5.51
CA ALA A 244 40.60 -6.62 6.14
C ALA A 244 40.36 -7.62 7.28
N ASP A 245 39.24 -7.53 7.98
CA ASP A 245 38.87 -8.46 9.04
C ASP A 245 38.38 -9.79 8.45
N PRO A 246 39.06 -10.92 8.72
CA PRO A 246 38.67 -12.22 8.19
C PRO A 246 37.34 -12.76 8.74
N ALA A 247 36.80 -12.16 9.81
CA ALA A 247 35.52 -12.55 10.39
C ALA A 247 34.32 -11.87 9.72
N THR A 248 34.53 -10.87 8.85
CA THR A 248 33.44 -10.12 8.20
C THR A 248 32.57 -11.01 7.34
N ASP A 249 31.26 -11.03 7.63
CA ASP A 249 30.25 -11.82 6.90
C ASP A 249 29.25 -10.95 6.13
N THR A 250 29.17 -9.66 6.46
CA THR A 250 28.16 -8.75 5.93
C THR A 250 28.72 -7.35 5.73
N ILE A 251 28.41 -6.72 4.61
CA ILE A 251 28.64 -5.30 4.38
C ILE A 251 27.30 -4.56 4.40
N THR A 252 27.21 -3.50 5.19
CA THR A 252 26.01 -2.68 5.35
C THR A 252 26.31 -1.24 4.99
N ALA A 253 25.41 -0.62 4.23
CA ALA A 253 25.40 0.80 3.91
C ALA A 253 24.18 1.46 4.56
N SER A 254 24.39 2.49 5.38
CA SER A 254 23.35 3.17 6.16
C SER A 254 23.50 4.69 6.13
N GLU A 255 22.39 5.41 6.14
CA GLU A 255 22.36 6.89 6.24
C GLU A 255 21.66 7.37 7.53
N PRO A 256 21.81 8.65 7.92
CA PRO A 256 21.26 9.19 9.17
C PRO A 256 19.73 9.10 9.32
N SER A 257 18.99 9.03 8.21
CA SER A 257 17.51 8.87 8.24
C SER A 257 17.05 7.51 8.78
N GLY A 258 17.97 6.54 8.89
CA GLY A 258 17.67 5.17 9.28
C GLY A 258 17.55 4.20 8.09
N LEU A 259 17.57 4.69 6.84
CA LEU A 259 17.65 3.81 5.67
C LEU A 259 18.97 3.03 5.68
N LYS A 260 18.86 1.72 5.47
CA LYS A 260 20.01 0.81 5.40
C LYS A 260 19.76 -0.34 4.45
N ALA A 261 20.83 -0.83 3.83
CA ALA A 261 20.83 -2.06 3.05
C ALA A 261 22.11 -2.83 3.32
N SER A 262 21.99 -4.17 3.33
CA SER A 262 23.10 -5.07 3.65
C SER A 262 23.23 -6.14 2.58
N ARG A 263 24.46 -6.61 2.35
CA ARG A 263 24.76 -7.76 1.49
C ARG A 263 25.81 -8.66 2.16
N PRO A 264 25.66 -9.99 2.06
CA PRO A 264 26.68 -10.91 2.50
C PRO A 264 27.99 -10.68 1.72
N TYR A 265 29.12 -10.80 2.41
CA TYR A 265 30.45 -10.84 1.82
C TYR A 265 31.20 -12.03 2.41
N THR A 266 31.91 -12.79 1.58
CA THR A 266 32.67 -13.96 2.04
C THR A 266 34.16 -13.66 1.97
N VAL A 267 34.86 -13.71 3.11
CA VAL A 267 36.33 -13.68 3.11
C VAL A 267 36.86 -15.07 2.77
N ASP A 268 37.78 -15.16 1.81
CA ASP A 268 38.43 -16.41 1.48
C ASP A 268 39.23 -16.95 2.68
N PRO A 269 39.16 -18.27 2.95
CA PRO A 269 39.92 -18.86 4.04
C PRO A 269 41.43 -18.70 3.79
N VAL A 270 42.18 -18.50 4.88
CA VAL A 270 43.64 -18.55 4.84
C VAL A 270 44.06 -19.99 4.53
N VAL A 271 44.89 -20.16 3.50
CA VAL A 271 45.47 -21.45 3.13
C VAL A 271 46.85 -21.56 3.79
N ASP A 272 47.07 -22.62 4.57
CA ASP A 272 48.33 -22.83 5.26
C ASP A 272 49.49 -23.11 4.29
N PRO A 273 50.73 -22.71 4.62
CA PRO A 273 51.90 -23.01 3.79
C PRO A 273 52.09 -24.53 3.61
N GLY A 274 51.89 -25.02 2.39
CA GLY A 274 52.01 -26.44 2.03
C GLY A 274 50.73 -27.06 1.47
N ASP A 275 49.59 -26.41 1.68
CA ASP A 275 48.29 -26.86 1.16
C ASP A 275 47.96 -26.21 -0.19
N ALA A 276 47.22 -26.94 -1.04
CA ALA A 276 46.66 -26.42 -2.28
C ALA A 276 45.13 -26.32 -2.14
N ALA A 277 44.57 -25.13 -2.33
CA ALA A 277 43.12 -24.90 -2.32
C ALA A 277 42.62 -24.49 -3.71
N THR A 278 41.36 -24.81 -4.01
CA THR A 278 40.67 -24.38 -5.23
C THR A 278 39.25 -23.97 -4.88
N THR A 279 38.85 -22.76 -5.25
CA THR A 279 37.49 -22.26 -5.03
C THR A 279 36.52 -22.84 -6.06
N ILE A 280 35.43 -23.46 -5.61
CA ILE A 280 34.35 -23.98 -6.45
C ILE A 280 33.10 -23.14 -6.20
N GLY A 281 32.64 -22.41 -7.24
CA GLY A 281 31.45 -21.57 -7.16
C GLY A 281 30.29 -22.13 -7.98
N GLN A 282 29.08 -22.08 -7.43
CA GLN A 282 27.83 -22.38 -8.14
C GLN A 282 26.87 -21.19 -7.99
N PRO A 283 26.68 -20.35 -9.02
CA PRO A 283 25.67 -19.29 -8.96
C PRO A 283 24.26 -19.90 -9.02
N VAL A 284 23.44 -19.62 -8.00
CA VAL A 284 22.02 -19.94 -7.99
C VAL A 284 21.23 -18.66 -8.25
N ARG A 285 20.31 -18.68 -9.22
CA ARG A 285 19.44 -17.55 -9.56
C ARG A 285 18.01 -17.83 -9.09
N PRO A 286 17.28 -16.81 -8.60
CA PRO A 286 15.89 -16.98 -8.19
C PRO A 286 14.99 -17.26 -9.40
N GLY A 287 13.97 -18.09 -9.20
CA GLY A 287 12.84 -18.26 -10.11
C GLY A 287 11.75 -17.19 -9.90
N GLN A 288 10.55 -17.47 -10.40
CA GLN A 288 9.40 -16.55 -10.35
C GLN A 288 8.41 -16.91 -9.24
N LEU A 289 7.51 -15.97 -8.92
CA LEU A 289 6.26 -16.22 -8.22
C LEU A 289 5.14 -16.26 -9.25
N THR A 290 4.42 -17.37 -9.35
CA THR A 290 3.44 -17.61 -10.43
C THR A 290 2.12 -18.14 -9.87
N LEU A 291 1.01 -17.54 -10.33
CA LEU A 291 -0.33 -18.10 -10.19
C LEU A 291 -0.67 -18.89 -11.46
N ILE A 292 -1.05 -20.15 -11.32
CA ILE A 292 -1.43 -21.03 -12.41
C ILE A 292 -2.89 -21.44 -12.20
N SER A 293 -3.72 -21.15 -13.19
CA SER A 293 -5.14 -21.51 -13.25
C SER A 293 -5.47 -22.07 -14.62
N ASP A 294 -6.52 -22.89 -14.70
CA ASP A 294 -7.09 -23.31 -15.97
C ASP A 294 -8.01 -22.19 -16.50
N PRO A 295 -7.70 -21.57 -17.66
CA PRO A 295 -8.47 -20.45 -18.19
C PRO A 295 -9.88 -20.85 -18.66
N GLU A 296 -10.13 -22.14 -18.90
CA GLU A 296 -11.44 -22.64 -19.36
C GLU A 296 -12.30 -23.16 -18.20
N ALA A 297 -11.74 -23.23 -17.00
CA ALA A 297 -12.45 -23.82 -15.88
C ALA A 297 -13.50 -22.86 -15.30
N ALA A 298 -14.76 -23.28 -15.40
CA ALA A 298 -15.90 -22.59 -14.81
C ALA A 298 -16.41 -23.33 -13.57
N VAL A 299 -16.80 -22.58 -12.54
CA VAL A 299 -17.51 -23.14 -11.40
C VAL A 299 -19.01 -23.13 -11.70
N THR A 300 -19.64 -24.30 -11.66
CA THR A 300 -21.09 -24.44 -11.78
C THR A 300 -21.68 -24.76 -10.42
N LEU A 301 -22.55 -23.89 -9.91
CA LEU A 301 -23.32 -24.16 -8.70
C LEU A 301 -24.64 -24.85 -9.05
N PRO A 302 -25.16 -25.78 -8.23
CA PRO A 302 -26.45 -26.42 -8.46
C PRO A 302 -27.60 -25.41 -8.57
N GLN A 303 -28.60 -25.74 -9.40
CA GLN A 303 -29.82 -24.95 -9.53
C GLN A 303 -30.63 -24.95 -8.21
N VAL A 304 -31.26 -23.80 -7.92
CA VAL A 304 -32.16 -23.61 -6.77
C VAL A 304 -33.59 -23.41 -7.26
N THR A 305 -34.56 -24.02 -6.57
CA THR A 305 -35.99 -23.74 -6.76
C THR A 305 -36.48 -22.83 -5.64
N LEU A 306 -37.03 -21.67 -6.01
CA LEU A 306 -37.54 -20.68 -5.05
C LEU A 306 -38.78 -21.22 -4.32
N ASN A 307 -38.81 -21.01 -3.01
CA ASN A 307 -39.87 -21.48 -2.11
C ASN A 307 -40.30 -20.41 -1.09
N GLY A 308 -40.00 -19.13 -1.36
CA GLY A 308 -40.29 -18.01 -0.46
C GLY A 308 -39.38 -17.93 0.76
N ARG A 309 -38.23 -18.62 0.75
CA ARG A 309 -37.17 -18.54 1.77
C ARG A 309 -35.81 -18.44 1.09
N ASP A 310 -34.82 -17.90 1.79
CA ASP A 310 -33.45 -17.91 1.29
C ASP A 310 -32.97 -19.35 1.08
N ASN A 311 -32.28 -19.57 -0.03
CA ASN A 311 -31.77 -20.87 -0.43
C ASN A 311 -30.26 -20.81 -0.59
N THR A 312 -29.56 -21.87 -0.19
CA THR A 312 -28.11 -21.96 -0.35
C THR A 312 -27.76 -22.93 -1.47
N SER A 313 -26.96 -22.47 -2.43
CA SER A 313 -26.34 -23.33 -3.44
C SER A 313 -24.85 -23.47 -3.15
N SER A 314 -24.34 -24.71 -3.07
CA SER A 314 -22.96 -24.99 -2.67
C SER A 314 -22.19 -25.71 -3.77
N GLY A 315 -20.90 -25.42 -3.89
CA GLY A 315 -19.99 -26.05 -4.83
C GLY A 315 -18.53 -25.85 -4.41
N ASP A 316 -17.60 -26.19 -5.29
CA ASP A 316 -16.16 -26.01 -5.03
C ASP A 316 -15.53 -25.08 -6.06
N LEU A 317 -14.60 -24.25 -5.60
CA LEU A 317 -13.69 -23.52 -6.47
C LEU A 317 -12.78 -24.51 -7.20
N VAL A 318 -12.60 -24.30 -8.50
CA VAL A 318 -11.59 -25.03 -9.28
C VAL A 318 -10.21 -24.74 -8.69
N PRO A 319 -9.43 -25.77 -8.28
CA PRO A 319 -8.14 -25.55 -7.65
C PRO A 319 -7.20 -24.73 -8.54
N VAL A 320 -6.57 -23.72 -7.95
CA VAL A 320 -5.46 -22.98 -8.57
C VAL A 320 -4.15 -23.33 -7.88
N ARG A 321 -3.05 -23.12 -8.57
CA ARG A 321 -1.71 -23.44 -8.05
C ARG A 321 -0.88 -22.18 -7.89
N VAL A 322 -0.16 -22.10 -6.77
CA VAL A 322 0.84 -21.05 -6.52
C VAL A 322 2.22 -21.69 -6.50
N GLN A 323 3.13 -21.19 -7.34
CA GLN A 323 4.53 -21.59 -7.33
C GLN A 323 5.39 -20.40 -6.91
N ASP A 324 6.11 -20.54 -5.80
CA ASP A 324 7.09 -19.55 -5.33
C ASP A 324 8.50 -20.14 -5.40
N PHE A 325 9.25 -19.76 -6.44
CA PHE A 325 10.63 -20.20 -6.64
C PHE A 325 11.63 -19.06 -6.46
N ARG A 326 11.22 -17.97 -5.81
CA ARG A 326 12.09 -16.80 -5.60
C ARG A 326 13.27 -17.09 -4.67
N GLY A 327 13.20 -18.14 -3.85
CA GLY A 327 14.30 -18.59 -3.00
C GLY A 327 14.77 -17.55 -1.98
N GLY A 328 13.91 -16.58 -1.64
CA GLY A 328 14.19 -15.49 -0.69
C GLY A 328 13.57 -15.79 0.68
N THR A 329 13.21 -14.74 1.42
CA THR A 329 12.52 -14.86 2.73
C THR A 329 11.11 -14.27 2.71
N LEU A 330 10.67 -13.78 1.55
CA LEU A 330 9.40 -13.10 1.39
C LEU A 330 8.24 -14.09 1.37
N GLY A 331 7.12 -13.68 1.95
CA GLY A 331 5.84 -14.38 1.82
C GLY A 331 5.14 -14.05 0.50
N TRP A 332 3.92 -14.54 0.38
CA TRP A 332 2.98 -14.17 -0.66
C TRP A 332 1.54 -14.30 -0.14
N SER A 333 0.62 -13.58 -0.76
CA SER A 333 -0.80 -13.64 -0.46
C SER A 333 -1.60 -13.80 -1.75
N LEU A 334 -2.46 -14.81 -1.79
CA LEU A 334 -3.47 -15.01 -2.81
C LEU A 334 -4.82 -14.57 -2.25
N THR A 335 -5.40 -13.54 -2.86
CA THR A 335 -6.67 -12.95 -2.43
C THR A 335 -7.70 -13.01 -3.55
N GLY A 336 -8.98 -12.86 -3.23
CA GLY A 336 -10.05 -12.84 -4.22
C GLY A 336 -11.14 -11.82 -3.93
N THR A 337 -11.74 -11.34 -5.02
CA THR A 337 -12.95 -10.49 -5.05
C THR A 337 -13.94 -11.08 -6.03
N VAL A 338 -15.23 -10.88 -5.81
CA VAL A 338 -16.28 -11.34 -6.73
C VAL A 338 -17.19 -10.18 -7.10
N THR A 339 -17.55 -10.06 -8.37
CA THR A 339 -18.56 -9.10 -8.80
C THR A 339 -19.94 -9.47 -8.22
N ASP A 340 -20.89 -8.55 -8.30
CA ASP A 340 -22.30 -8.94 -8.16
C ASP A 340 -22.62 -10.00 -9.22
N PHE A 341 -23.50 -10.92 -8.86
CA PHE A 341 -24.10 -11.83 -9.81
C PHE A 341 -25.16 -11.08 -10.60
N VAL A 342 -25.15 -11.21 -11.93
CA VAL A 342 -26.08 -10.52 -12.82
C VAL A 342 -26.87 -11.57 -13.61
N GLY A 343 -28.20 -11.47 -13.54
CA GLY A 343 -29.13 -12.26 -14.33
C GLY A 343 -29.05 -11.89 -15.81
N THR A 344 -28.98 -12.88 -16.69
CA THR A 344 -28.78 -12.66 -18.13
C THR A 344 -29.97 -12.05 -18.86
N GLU A 345 -31.19 -12.35 -18.43
CA GLU A 345 -32.40 -11.92 -19.13
C GLU A 345 -32.93 -10.59 -18.57
N LEU A 346 -32.94 -10.46 -17.25
CA LEU A 346 -33.58 -9.35 -16.55
C LEU A 346 -32.60 -8.34 -15.96
N GLY A 347 -31.30 -8.65 -15.92
CA GLY A 347 -30.27 -7.79 -15.34
C GLY A 347 -30.36 -7.61 -13.81
N GLU A 348 -31.20 -8.41 -13.15
CA GLU A 348 -31.32 -8.41 -11.70
C GLU A 348 -30.02 -8.86 -11.05
N LYS A 349 -29.80 -8.43 -9.80
CA LYS A 349 -28.55 -8.68 -9.10
C LYS A 349 -28.74 -9.53 -7.85
N ILE A 350 -27.78 -10.43 -7.62
CA ILE A 350 -27.51 -10.97 -6.28
C ILE A 350 -26.18 -10.34 -5.82
N PRO A 351 -26.15 -9.61 -4.69
CA PRO A 351 -24.93 -8.95 -4.23
C PRO A 351 -23.75 -9.92 -4.04
N ALA A 352 -22.53 -9.46 -4.32
CA ALA A 352 -21.30 -10.24 -4.10
C ALA A 352 -21.20 -10.85 -2.69
N GLY A 353 -21.67 -10.12 -1.67
CA GLY A 353 -21.69 -10.54 -0.27
C GLY A 353 -22.54 -11.78 0.03
N ASN A 354 -23.39 -12.20 -0.90
CA ASN A 354 -24.17 -13.43 -0.76
C ASN A 354 -23.36 -14.69 -1.06
N LEU A 355 -22.21 -14.56 -1.74
CA LEU A 355 -21.28 -15.67 -1.93
C LEU A 355 -20.27 -15.70 -0.79
N ALA A 356 -20.28 -16.76 0.00
CA ALA A 356 -19.23 -17.05 0.96
C ALA A 356 -18.31 -18.15 0.45
N TRP A 357 -17.05 -18.10 0.87
CA TRP A 357 -16.09 -19.17 0.62
C TRP A 357 -15.49 -19.73 1.91
N THR A 358 -14.99 -20.96 1.85
CA THR A 358 -14.23 -21.62 2.91
C THR A 358 -12.90 -22.09 2.34
N PRO A 359 -11.84 -21.29 2.47
CA PRO A 359 -10.53 -21.62 1.92
C PRO A 359 -9.88 -22.88 2.49
N ALA A 360 -9.16 -23.61 1.64
CA ALA A 360 -8.34 -24.74 2.02
C ALA A 360 -7.07 -24.79 1.16
N CYS A 361 -5.91 -24.63 1.79
CA CYS A 361 -4.61 -24.64 1.14
C CYS A 361 -3.73 -25.77 1.65
N ALA A 362 -2.90 -26.32 0.76
CA ALA A 362 -1.87 -27.28 1.13
C ALA A 362 -0.66 -27.20 0.19
N ALA A 363 0.49 -27.65 0.67
CA ALA A 363 1.60 -28.00 -0.20
C ALA A 363 1.16 -29.10 -1.16
N ARG A 364 1.54 -28.98 -2.43
CA ARG A 364 1.17 -29.94 -3.44
C ARG A 364 1.85 -31.29 -3.14
N PRO A 365 1.13 -32.43 -3.21
CA PRO A 365 1.74 -33.74 -2.95
C PRO A 365 2.97 -33.98 -3.83
N GLY A 366 4.07 -34.42 -3.21
CA GLY A 366 5.34 -34.64 -3.91
C GLY A 366 6.17 -33.38 -4.18
N SER A 367 5.66 -32.18 -3.85
CA SER A 367 6.49 -30.98 -3.82
C SER A 367 7.36 -30.98 -2.57
N ASN A 368 8.67 -30.80 -2.72
CA ASN A 368 9.59 -30.58 -1.59
C ASN A 368 9.50 -29.13 -1.08
N SER A 369 8.27 -28.65 -0.87
CA SER A 369 8.00 -27.25 -0.52
C SER A 369 8.53 -26.96 0.89
N PRO A 370 9.52 -26.06 1.05
CA PRO A 370 10.08 -25.73 2.35
C PRO A 370 9.12 -24.92 3.22
N SER A 371 8.14 -24.23 2.61
CA SER A 371 7.21 -23.36 3.32
C SER A 371 5.89 -24.04 3.66
N GLN A 372 5.29 -23.62 4.76
CA GLN A 372 3.90 -23.93 5.09
C GLN A 372 2.97 -22.83 4.56
N VAL A 373 1.78 -23.22 4.14
CA VAL A 373 0.71 -22.29 3.73
C VAL A 373 -0.42 -22.31 4.73
N LYS A 374 -1.10 -21.16 4.85
CA LYS A 374 -2.27 -20.99 5.70
C LYS A 374 -3.47 -20.60 4.85
N SER A 375 -4.58 -21.30 5.07
CA SER A 375 -5.88 -20.94 4.50
C SER A 375 -6.38 -19.63 5.09
N GLY A 376 -7.00 -18.79 4.26
CA GLY A 376 -7.73 -17.62 4.73
C GLY A 376 -8.99 -17.99 5.54
N PRO A 377 -9.58 -17.02 6.26
CA PRO A 377 -10.80 -17.26 7.03
C PRO A 377 -12.01 -17.45 6.12
N ALA A 378 -12.91 -18.36 6.53
CA ALA A 378 -14.22 -18.48 5.89
C ALA A 378 -15.01 -17.16 6.00
N GLY A 379 -15.93 -16.93 5.06
CA GLY A 379 -16.84 -15.79 5.10
C GLY A 379 -17.26 -15.26 3.74
N ALA A 380 -18.18 -14.31 3.76
CA ALA A 380 -18.72 -13.61 2.60
C ALA A 380 -17.63 -12.89 1.81
N LEU A 381 -17.73 -12.90 0.49
CA LEU A 381 -16.86 -12.16 -0.43
C LEU A 381 -17.37 -10.73 -0.66
N SER A 382 -16.58 -9.93 -1.38
CA SER A 382 -16.92 -8.55 -1.70
C SER A 382 -16.42 -8.21 -3.11
N SER A 383 -17.07 -7.23 -3.73
CA SER A 383 -16.66 -6.66 -5.01
C SER A 383 -15.51 -5.65 -4.87
N THR A 384 -15.26 -5.15 -3.65
CA THR A 384 -14.21 -4.15 -3.37
C THR A 384 -13.17 -4.66 -2.38
N ASP A 385 -13.56 -5.46 -1.40
CA ASP A 385 -12.68 -5.90 -0.33
C ASP A 385 -12.16 -7.30 -0.59
N ALA A 386 -10.90 -7.39 -1.00
CA ALA A 386 -10.25 -8.65 -1.28
C ALA A 386 -10.12 -9.49 0.00
N ARG A 387 -10.54 -10.76 -0.05
CA ARG A 387 -10.36 -11.71 1.05
C ARG A 387 -9.26 -12.70 0.72
N THR A 388 -8.51 -13.11 1.73
CA THR A 388 -7.45 -14.11 1.56
C THR A 388 -8.05 -15.48 1.25
N LEU A 389 -7.59 -16.10 0.17
CA LEU A 389 -7.76 -17.52 -0.10
C LEU A 389 -6.62 -18.29 0.55
N CYS A 390 -5.39 -17.89 0.24
CA CYS A 390 -4.19 -18.60 0.64
C CYS A 390 -3.07 -17.63 0.96
N ASN A 391 -2.23 -17.93 1.94
CA ASN A 391 -1.00 -17.17 2.11
C ASN A 391 0.16 -18.03 2.61
N GLN A 392 1.35 -17.51 2.38
CA GLN A 392 2.59 -17.95 2.98
C GLN A 392 3.19 -16.75 3.72
N ALA A 393 3.52 -16.94 4.99
CA ALA A 393 4.17 -15.90 5.77
C ALA A 393 5.62 -15.65 5.29
N VAL A 394 6.16 -14.48 5.61
CA VAL A 394 7.61 -14.25 5.56
C VAL A 394 8.33 -15.22 6.49
N SER A 395 9.54 -15.63 6.16
CA SER A 395 10.34 -16.45 7.07
C SER A 395 10.76 -15.63 8.29
N PRO A 396 10.41 -16.06 9.52
CA PRO A 396 10.79 -15.36 10.74
C PRO A 396 12.25 -15.61 11.15
N ASP A 397 12.87 -16.69 10.65
CA ASP A 397 14.21 -17.16 11.01
C ASP A 397 15.23 -17.03 9.87
N GLY A 398 14.86 -16.32 8.79
CA GLY A 398 15.73 -16.10 7.63
C GLY A 398 15.89 -17.31 6.72
N LYS A 399 15.18 -18.41 6.97
CA LYS A 399 15.13 -19.57 6.08
C LYS A 399 14.47 -19.22 4.74
N VAL A 400 14.87 -19.97 3.72
CA VAL A 400 14.32 -19.83 2.38
C VAL A 400 12.81 -20.15 2.39
N THR A 401 12.03 -19.20 1.88
CA THR A 401 10.63 -19.40 1.53
C THR A 401 10.50 -19.89 0.09
N GLY A 402 9.38 -20.56 -0.21
CA GLY A 402 9.11 -21.12 -1.52
C GLY A 402 8.34 -22.44 -1.49
N GLY A 403 7.95 -22.91 -2.67
CA GLY A 403 7.26 -24.19 -2.87
C GLY A 403 6.25 -24.18 -4.02
N ASP A 404 5.49 -25.25 -4.11
CA ASP A 404 4.37 -25.47 -5.04
C ASP A 404 3.13 -25.86 -4.20
N PHE A 405 2.05 -25.08 -4.33
CA PHE A 405 0.90 -25.14 -3.43
C PHE A 405 -0.41 -25.20 -4.21
N ASP A 406 -1.34 -26.03 -3.74
CA ASP A 406 -2.71 -26.06 -4.23
C ASP A 406 -3.60 -25.19 -3.32
N ALA A 407 -4.33 -24.26 -3.93
CA ALA A 407 -5.31 -23.40 -3.27
C ALA A 407 -6.72 -23.70 -3.81
N LYS A 408 -7.63 -24.08 -2.90
CA LYS A 408 -9.03 -24.40 -3.20
C LYS A 408 -9.95 -23.76 -2.16
N ALA A 409 -11.26 -23.76 -2.42
CA ALA A 409 -12.26 -23.31 -1.46
C ALA A 409 -13.60 -23.98 -1.72
N GLY A 410 -14.34 -24.27 -0.64
CA GLY A 410 -15.79 -24.52 -0.77
C GLY A 410 -16.52 -23.19 -0.97
N LEU A 411 -17.56 -23.18 -1.79
CA LEU A 411 -18.39 -22.02 -2.11
C LEU A 411 -19.82 -22.24 -1.64
N ALA A 412 -20.46 -21.18 -1.14
CA ALA A 412 -21.86 -21.18 -0.73
C ALA A 412 -22.51 -19.84 -1.12
N LEU A 413 -23.42 -19.87 -2.11
CA LEU A 413 -24.20 -18.71 -2.54
C LEU A 413 -25.57 -18.73 -1.88
N VAL A 414 -25.91 -17.65 -1.18
CA VAL A 414 -27.27 -17.42 -0.67
C VAL A 414 -28.11 -16.72 -1.73
N VAL A 415 -29.07 -17.43 -2.30
CA VAL A 415 -30.07 -16.90 -3.23
C VAL A 415 -31.26 -16.37 -2.42
N PRO A 416 -31.62 -15.07 -2.53
CA PRO A 416 -32.74 -14.49 -1.80
C PRO A 416 -34.09 -15.15 -2.08
N ALA A 417 -34.96 -15.18 -1.07
CA ALA A 417 -36.29 -15.80 -1.11
C ALA A 417 -37.17 -15.47 -2.32
N TYR A 418 -37.04 -14.25 -2.83
CA TYR A 418 -37.84 -13.72 -3.93
C TYR A 418 -36.97 -13.23 -5.09
N GLN A 419 -35.76 -13.79 -5.24
CA GLN A 419 -34.92 -13.51 -6.40
C GLN A 419 -35.68 -13.84 -7.69
N LYS A 420 -35.54 -13.05 -8.76
CA LYS A 420 -36.19 -13.42 -10.03
C LYS A 420 -35.52 -14.65 -10.62
N ALA A 421 -36.32 -15.56 -11.18
CA ALA A 421 -35.78 -16.71 -11.92
C ALA A 421 -35.01 -16.19 -13.16
N ASP A 422 -33.72 -16.50 -13.24
CA ASP A 422 -32.78 -16.14 -14.30
C ASP A 422 -31.50 -16.98 -14.11
N ASP A 423 -30.61 -16.99 -15.11
CA ASP A 423 -29.27 -17.52 -14.98
C ASP A 423 -28.32 -16.39 -14.54
N TYR A 424 -27.70 -16.57 -13.37
CA TYR A 424 -26.90 -15.55 -12.71
C TYR A 424 -25.40 -15.84 -12.83
N TYR A 425 -24.64 -14.86 -13.32
CA TYR A 425 -23.18 -14.98 -13.49
C TYR A 425 -22.43 -13.91 -12.71
N ALA A 426 -21.29 -14.29 -12.13
CA ALA A 426 -20.33 -13.38 -11.51
C ALA A 426 -18.90 -13.75 -11.92
N THR A 427 -17.98 -12.79 -11.81
CA THR A 427 -16.56 -13.01 -12.04
C THR A 427 -15.82 -13.00 -10.71
N LEU A 428 -15.21 -14.14 -10.36
CA LEU A 428 -14.24 -14.25 -9.27
C LEU A 428 -12.85 -13.90 -9.80
N THR A 429 -12.25 -12.84 -9.28
CA THR A 429 -10.89 -12.42 -9.62
C THR A 429 -9.95 -12.82 -8.50
N LEU A 430 -8.89 -13.56 -8.83
CA LEU A 430 -7.82 -13.93 -7.89
C LEU A 430 -6.56 -13.11 -8.17
N THR A 431 -5.96 -12.57 -7.12
CA THR A 431 -4.76 -11.71 -7.19
C THR A 431 -3.67 -12.28 -6.31
N LEU A 432 -2.51 -12.55 -6.90
CA LEU A 432 -1.29 -12.99 -6.20
C LEU A 432 -0.35 -11.80 -5.99
N ALA A 433 0.10 -11.60 -4.75
CA ALA A 433 1.00 -10.51 -4.35
C ALA A 433 2.12 -11.00 -3.43
#